data_AF-A0A7G3ZM80-F1
#
_entry.id   AF-A0A7G3ZM80-F1
#
_cell.length_a   1.000
_cell.length_b   1.000
_cell.length_c   1.000
_cell.angle_alpha   90.00
_cell.angle_beta   90.00
_cell.angle_gamma   90.00
#
_symmetry.space_group_name_H-M   'P 1'
#
loop_
_entity.id
_entity.type
_entity.pdbx_description
1 polymer ?
#
loop_
_entity_poly.entity_id
_entity_poly.type
_entity_poly.pdbx_seq_one_letter_code
_entity_poly.pdbx_strand_id
1 'polypeptide(L)'
;MAGPLLYSRTSEGLVFKSASTSEKADTVIQLSCQDQNVSLVGLEEFPLQGKIKKIAALLGFIKLKLNRYAIIANRVEETGRLNRHVIYKIVDYSIIPVKKNARVDSDESEYLKLLEMHLNDSSLHFSYTYDLTNSLQRNEKIGPASWKTADTRFFWNHYLTEDLRNLASTESHVSDFIQPVIYGYAKTVDKVLNSVPISVGLITRRSRFRAGTRYFRRGIDEDGNVGNFNETEQILTVQGLRKENIQQFSFLQTRGSVPVYWAEINNLKYKPSLVIGEQSSLDAAKKHFDEQKELYGDNYLVNLVNQSGHELPVKDAYESAVHALNDPKLHYIYFDFHHECRKMRWYRVKLLIDHLKEMGLKKTDFFHVVRSPSGETIKIVSEQKSVVRTNCMDCLDRTNVVQSVLAHWVLQEELERAGVITNSAAWEEDVQLLSTFQSFWADNADAVSCSYSGTCALKTDFTRTGKRTRSGAVKDFVNSASRYYQNNLSDGPRQDSYDLILGNFRPYMTSIQSPFPDRRPLYIQFMPTVIYAALTVLGATIVFPKDHFTSSKNLTFFLSAAIILIVAARFLIQNGLQYVNWPKLVDVGFVVAQQTHNKEKEFKGLKYVPSSKFVKPNVGKKD
;
A
#
# COMPACT_ATOMS: atom_id res chain seq x y z
N MET A 1 -6.80 -27.20 6.55
CA MET A 1 -6.14 -26.12 5.77
C MET A 1 -7.24 -25.27 5.18
N ALA A 2 -7.03 -23.96 5.11
CA ALA A 2 -7.99 -23.07 4.47
C ALA A 2 -8.24 -23.48 3.01
N GLY A 3 -9.48 -23.36 2.56
CA GLY A 3 -9.92 -23.75 1.24
C GLY A 3 -11.19 -23.00 0.84
N PRO A 4 -11.74 -23.29 -0.35
CA PRO A 4 -13.01 -22.70 -0.77
C PRO A 4 -14.11 -22.96 0.25
N LEU A 5 -14.99 -21.99 0.45
CA LEU A 5 -16.09 -22.07 1.41
C LEU A 5 -17.44 -22.08 0.68
N LEU A 6 -18.45 -22.62 1.35
CA LEU A 6 -19.85 -22.48 0.99
C LEU A 6 -20.51 -21.55 1.99
N TYR A 7 -21.32 -20.61 1.51
CA TYR A 7 -22.18 -19.80 2.38
C TYR A 7 -23.64 -19.88 1.97
N SER A 8 -24.51 -19.73 2.95
CA SER A 8 -25.94 -19.57 2.77
C SER A 8 -26.48 -18.52 3.73
N ARG A 9 -27.62 -17.93 3.38
CA ARG A 9 -28.37 -17.02 4.25
C ARG A 9 -29.61 -17.75 4.75
N THR A 10 -29.75 -17.87 6.06
CA THR A 10 -30.91 -18.42 6.75
C THR A 10 -31.76 -17.29 7.37
N SER A 11 -32.89 -17.64 7.98
CA SER A 11 -33.66 -16.71 8.82
C SER A 11 -32.86 -16.27 10.04
N GLU A 12 -32.00 -17.15 10.55
CA GLU A 12 -31.23 -16.94 11.76
C GLU A 12 -29.91 -16.20 11.54
N GLY A 13 -29.39 -16.16 10.32
CA GLY A 13 -28.10 -15.50 10.07
C GLY A 13 -27.44 -15.85 8.74
N LEU A 14 -26.13 -15.60 8.70
CA LEU A 14 -25.24 -16.07 7.64
C LEU A 14 -24.49 -17.29 8.17
N VAL A 15 -24.48 -18.38 7.41
CA VAL A 15 -23.78 -19.61 7.76
C VAL A 15 -22.71 -19.92 6.72
N PHE A 16 -21.53 -20.34 7.19
CA PHE A 16 -20.36 -20.67 6.38
C PHE A 16 -19.83 -22.05 6.75
N LYS A 17 -19.51 -22.87 5.75
CA LYS A 17 -18.82 -24.15 5.95
C LYS A 17 -17.74 -24.36 4.90
N SER A 18 -16.81 -25.27 5.18
CA SER A 18 -15.82 -25.68 4.18
C SER A 18 -16.49 -26.38 2.99
N ALA A 19 -16.01 -26.12 1.78
CA ALA A 19 -16.48 -26.81 0.59
C ALA A 19 -15.86 -28.22 0.42
N SER A 20 -14.82 -28.56 1.20
CA SER A 20 -14.16 -29.87 1.15
C SER A 20 -14.91 -30.92 1.95
N THR A 21 -15.06 -32.12 1.41
CA THR A 21 -15.82 -33.26 1.97
C THR A 21 -15.09 -34.08 3.04
N SER A 22 -13.95 -33.62 3.58
CA SER A 22 -13.21 -34.38 4.60
C SER A 22 -13.97 -34.45 5.93
N GLU A 23 -13.87 -35.54 6.69
CA GLU A 23 -14.52 -35.76 8.01
C GLU A 23 -14.30 -34.66 9.07
N LYS A 24 -13.37 -33.72 8.85
CA LYS A 24 -13.21 -32.48 9.64
C LYS A 24 -14.22 -31.37 9.30
N ALA A 25 -15.20 -31.64 8.43
CA ALA A 25 -16.11 -30.67 7.80
C ALA A 25 -17.42 -30.41 8.56
N ASP A 26 -17.53 -30.83 9.82
CA ASP A 26 -18.77 -30.72 10.61
C ASP A 26 -18.95 -29.36 11.28
N THR A 27 -17.99 -28.44 11.17
CA THR A 27 -18.07 -27.12 11.80
C THR A 27 -18.63 -26.07 10.86
N VAL A 28 -19.63 -25.33 11.34
CA VAL A 28 -20.26 -24.22 10.63
C VAL A 28 -20.05 -22.94 11.42
N ILE A 29 -19.57 -21.89 10.76
CA ILE A 29 -19.52 -20.55 11.36
C ILE A 29 -20.85 -19.86 11.08
N GLN A 30 -21.56 -19.49 12.14
CA GLN A 30 -22.77 -18.68 12.05
C GLN A 30 -22.49 -17.25 12.49
N LEU A 31 -22.98 -16.31 11.71
CA LEU A 31 -23.13 -14.92 12.13
C LEU A 31 -24.63 -14.66 12.31
N SER A 32 -25.05 -14.62 13.57
CA SER A 32 -26.46 -14.62 13.99
C SER A 32 -27.14 -13.26 13.79
N CYS A 33 -28.41 -13.26 13.39
CA CYS A 33 -29.24 -12.07 13.23
C CYS A 33 -29.68 -11.45 14.56
N GLN A 34 -29.75 -12.24 15.64
CA GLN A 34 -30.34 -11.83 16.92
C GLN A 34 -29.35 -10.97 17.71
N ASP A 35 -28.19 -11.52 17.99
CA ASP A 35 -27.11 -10.92 18.78
C ASP A 35 -25.98 -10.33 17.92
N GLN A 36 -25.97 -10.64 16.62
CA GLN A 36 -24.91 -10.23 15.67
C GLN A 36 -23.53 -10.76 16.05
N ASN A 37 -23.43 -11.83 16.84
CA ASN A 37 -22.15 -12.44 17.16
C ASN A 37 -21.81 -13.57 16.19
N VAL A 38 -20.51 -13.86 16.13
CA VAL A 38 -19.96 -14.99 15.42
C VAL A 38 -19.88 -16.15 16.39
N SER A 39 -20.52 -17.26 16.05
CA SER A 39 -20.52 -18.49 16.85
C SER A 39 -20.24 -19.70 15.97
N LEU A 40 -19.87 -20.80 16.63
CA LEU A 40 -19.81 -22.12 16.02
C LEU A 40 -21.15 -22.83 16.21
N VAL A 41 -21.64 -23.44 15.16
CA VAL A 41 -22.80 -24.31 15.17
C VAL A 41 -22.49 -25.64 14.47
N GLY A 42 -23.29 -26.66 14.77
CA GLY A 42 -23.16 -27.96 14.14
C GLY A 42 -23.60 -27.95 12.68
N LEU A 43 -23.25 -29.02 11.97
CA LEU A 43 -23.52 -29.18 10.54
C LEU A 43 -25.02 -29.19 10.23
N GLU A 44 -25.84 -29.62 11.17
CA GLU A 44 -27.30 -29.66 11.09
C GLU A 44 -27.94 -28.29 10.83
N GLU A 45 -27.28 -27.20 11.29
CA GLU A 45 -27.74 -25.83 11.06
C GLU A 45 -27.41 -25.32 9.65
N PHE A 46 -26.58 -26.04 8.89
CA PHE A 46 -26.31 -25.68 7.50
C PHE A 46 -27.47 -26.15 6.60
N PRO A 47 -28.14 -25.25 5.87
CA PRO A 47 -29.33 -25.60 5.11
C PRO A 47 -29.01 -26.59 4.00
N LEU A 48 -29.78 -27.69 3.94
CA LEU A 48 -29.71 -28.69 2.88
C LEU A 48 -30.28 -28.18 1.54
N GLN A 49 -31.23 -27.24 1.61
CA GLN A 49 -31.89 -26.64 0.45
C GLN A 49 -31.87 -25.11 0.56
N GLY A 50 -31.70 -24.42 -0.56
CA GLY A 50 -31.67 -22.96 -0.62
C GLY A 50 -30.58 -22.41 -1.55
N LYS A 51 -30.37 -21.09 -1.49
CA LYS A 51 -29.33 -20.41 -2.29
C LYS A 51 -27.95 -20.57 -1.64
N ILE A 52 -27.35 -21.74 -1.80
CA ILE A 52 -25.97 -22.02 -1.40
C ILE A 52 -25.03 -21.44 -2.47
N LYS A 53 -24.07 -20.62 -2.05
CA LYS A 53 -23.05 -20.06 -2.94
C LYS A 53 -21.66 -20.49 -2.53
N LYS A 54 -20.84 -20.83 -3.53
CA LYS A 54 -19.41 -21.08 -3.35
C LYS A 54 -18.65 -19.78 -3.41
N ILE A 55 -17.75 -19.58 -2.46
CA ILE A 55 -16.86 -18.41 -2.35
C ILE A 55 -15.41 -18.89 -2.24
N ALA A 56 -14.47 -18.03 -2.63
CA ALA A 56 -13.05 -18.34 -2.52
C ALA A 56 -12.59 -18.28 -1.05
N ALA A 57 -12.86 -17.17 -0.36
CA ALA A 57 -12.45 -16.99 1.02
C ALA A 57 -13.40 -16.06 1.78
N LEU A 58 -13.49 -16.26 3.10
CA LEU A 58 -14.07 -15.29 4.03
C LEU A 58 -12.96 -14.35 4.47
N LEU A 59 -13.05 -13.07 4.10
CA LEU A 59 -12.05 -12.07 4.51
C LEU A 59 -12.20 -11.70 5.99
N GLY A 60 -13.42 -11.81 6.51
CA GLY A 60 -13.74 -11.66 7.92
C GLY A 60 -15.05 -10.91 8.13
N PHE A 61 -15.22 -10.36 9.33
CA PHE A 61 -16.39 -9.63 9.75
C PHE A 61 -16.02 -8.20 10.17
N ILE A 62 -16.90 -7.26 9.90
CA ILE A 62 -16.75 -5.89 10.38
C ILE A 62 -18.05 -5.41 11.01
N LYS A 63 -17.92 -4.77 12.18
CA LYS A 63 -19.00 -4.06 12.84
C LYS A 63 -18.82 -2.58 12.56
N LEU A 64 -19.81 -1.98 11.89
CA LEU A 64 -19.80 -0.55 11.60
C LEU A 64 -20.44 0.19 12.77
N LYS A 65 -21.76 0.40 12.75
CA LYS A 65 -22.50 0.94 13.89
C LYS A 65 -23.30 -0.15 14.58
N LEU A 66 -24.58 -0.21 14.26
CA LEU A 66 -25.52 -1.18 14.80
C LEU A 66 -25.47 -2.49 14.02
N ASN A 67 -25.03 -2.45 12.77
CA ASN A 67 -25.02 -3.62 11.90
C ASN A 67 -23.61 -4.20 11.76
N ARG A 68 -23.57 -5.53 11.71
CA ARG A 68 -22.39 -6.33 11.35
C ARG A 68 -22.50 -6.80 9.92
N TYR A 69 -21.36 -6.95 9.28
CA TYR A 69 -21.24 -7.33 7.87
C TYR A 69 -20.18 -8.41 7.72
N ALA A 70 -20.43 -9.38 6.85
CA ALA A 70 -19.45 -10.35 6.40
C ALA A 70 -18.81 -9.82 5.10
N ILE A 71 -17.49 -9.82 5.04
CA ILE A 71 -16.73 -9.46 3.84
C ILE A 71 -16.23 -10.76 3.21
N ILE A 72 -16.67 -11.05 1.99
CA ILE A 72 -16.35 -12.29 1.28
C ILE A 72 -15.63 -12.01 -0.03
N ALA A 73 -14.69 -12.89 -0.38
CA ALA A 73 -14.06 -12.95 -1.70
C ALA A 73 -14.84 -13.97 -2.55
N ASN A 74 -15.57 -13.50 -3.56
CA ASN A 74 -16.41 -14.35 -4.41
C ASN A 74 -15.58 -15.10 -5.44
N ARG A 75 -14.76 -14.36 -6.19
CA ARG A 75 -13.97 -14.88 -7.31
C ARG A 75 -12.51 -14.49 -7.17
N VAL A 76 -11.66 -15.43 -7.57
CA VAL A 76 -10.21 -15.27 -7.62
C VAL A 76 -9.67 -15.66 -8.98
N GLU A 77 -8.54 -15.09 -9.36
CA GLU A 77 -7.77 -15.44 -10.55
C GLU A 77 -6.40 -15.98 -10.15
N GLU A 78 -5.94 -17.04 -10.81
CA GLU A 78 -4.58 -17.56 -10.63
C GLU A 78 -3.58 -16.58 -11.25
N THR A 79 -2.67 -16.07 -10.44
CA THR A 79 -1.63 -15.10 -10.87
C THR A 79 -0.26 -15.73 -10.99
N GLY A 80 -0.08 -16.92 -10.44
CA GLY A 80 1.15 -17.66 -10.53
C GLY A 80 1.12 -18.90 -9.66
N ARG A 81 2.19 -19.67 -9.78
CA ARG A 81 2.45 -20.87 -8.99
C ARG A 81 3.88 -20.81 -8.46
N LEU A 82 4.04 -21.03 -7.16
CA LEU A 82 5.33 -21.21 -6.51
C LEU A 82 5.48 -22.70 -6.17
N ASN A 83 6.23 -23.43 -6.99
CA ASN A 83 6.32 -24.89 -6.93
C ASN A 83 4.92 -25.56 -7.03
N ARG A 84 4.35 -26.02 -5.90
CA ARG A 84 3.01 -26.62 -5.83
C ARG A 84 1.94 -25.65 -5.29
N HIS A 85 2.35 -24.47 -4.87
CA HIS A 85 1.48 -23.50 -4.21
C HIS A 85 0.91 -22.53 -5.23
N VAL A 86 -0.41 -22.51 -5.38
CA VAL A 86 -1.09 -21.59 -6.30
C VAL A 86 -1.31 -20.26 -5.61
N ILE A 87 -1.01 -19.16 -6.31
CA ILE A 87 -1.19 -17.79 -5.84
C ILE A 87 -2.42 -17.20 -6.51
N TYR A 88 -3.35 -16.72 -5.70
CA TYR A 88 -4.62 -16.16 -6.14
C TYR A 88 -4.68 -14.65 -5.91
N LYS A 89 -5.23 -13.93 -6.88
CA LYS A 89 -5.67 -12.53 -6.74
C LYS A 89 -7.17 -12.48 -6.60
N ILE A 90 -7.66 -11.71 -5.63
CA ILE A 90 -9.10 -11.47 -5.45
C ILE A 90 -9.55 -10.46 -6.51
N VAL A 91 -10.60 -10.81 -7.26
CA VAL A 91 -11.14 -9.96 -8.34
C VAL A 91 -12.58 -9.54 -8.12
N ASP A 92 -13.32 -10.24 -7.26
CA ASP A 92 -14.68 -9.89 -6.91
C ASP A 92 -14.92 -10.16 -5.43
N TYR A 93 -15.61 -9.23 -4.77
CA TYR A 93 -15.91 -9.29 -3.35
C TYR A 93 -17.35 -8.84 -3.08
N SER A 94 -17.86 -9.15 -1.89
CA SER A 94 -19.17 -8.67 -1.46
C SER A 94 -19.20 -8.38 0.03
N ILE A 95 -19.88 -7.29 0.38
CA ILE A 95 -20.17 -6.90 1.75
C ILE A 95 -21.61 -7.33 2.03
N ILE A 96 -21.79 -8.32 2.91
CA ILE A 96 -23.09 -8.92 3.16
C ILE A 96 -23.55 -8.51 4.56
N PRO A 97 -24.64 -7.74 4.70
CA PRO A 97 -25.22 -7.45 6.01
C PRO A 97 -25.83 -8.71 6.60
N VAL A 98 -25.71 -8.87 7.91
CA VAL A 98 -26.36 -9.99 8.63
C VAL A 98 -27.87 -9.95 8.42
N LYS A 99 -28.48 -8.80 8.72
CA LYS A 99 -29.92 -8.57 8.52
C LYS A 99 -30.19 -8.17 7.07
N LYS A 100 -31.11 -8.89 6.41
CA LYS A 100 -31.43 -8.65 4.98
C LYS A 100 -31.95 -7.24 4.72
N ASN A 101 -32.80 -6.74 5.62
CA ASN A 101 -33.36 -5.39 5.57
C ASN A 101 -32.82 -4.57 6.74
N ALA A 102 -31.50 -4.56 6.93
CA ALA A 102 -30.86 -3.72 7.93
C ALA A 102 -31.23 -2.25 7.67
N ARG A 103 -31.69 -1.53 8.70
CA ARG A 103 -31.84 -0.08 8.62
C ARG A 103 -30.44 0.51 8.68
N VAL A 104 -30.01 1.11 7.58
CA VAL A 104 -28.71 1.76 7.43
C VAL A 104 -28.93 3.26 7.62
N ASP A 105 -28.24 3.86 8.60
CA ASP A 105 -28.27 5.31 8.79
C ASP A 105 -27.34 6.03 7.79
N SER A 106 -27.37 7.37 7.78
CA SER A 106 -26.55 8.13 6.83
C SER A 106 -25.05 7.90 7.02
N ASP A 107 -24.57 7.74 8.26
CA ASP A 107 -23.14 7.56 8.54
C ASP A 107 -22.69 6.15 8.15
N GLU A 108 -23.50 5.14 8.42
CA GLU A 108 -23.26 3.75 8.06
C GLU A 108 -23.24 3.56 6.55
N SER A 109 -24.09 4.30 5.82
CA SER A 109 -24.00 4.39 4.36
C SER A 109 -22.67 4.96 3.89
N GLU A 110 -22.16 6.02 4.52
CA GLU A 110 -20.83 6.56 4.19
C GLU A 110 -19.70 5.59 4.55
N TYR A 111 -19.76 4.91 5.71
CA TYR A 111 -18.79 3.86 6.06
C TYR A 111 -18.78 2.71 5.05
N LEU A 112 -19.95 2.29 4.56
CA LEU A 112 -20.05 1.27 3.51
C LEU A 112 -19.41 1.74 2.20
N LYS A 113 -19.64 2.99 1.79
CA LYS A 113 -18.96 3.57 0.61
C LYS A 113 -17.44 3.58 0.77
N LEU A 114 -16.94 3.89 1.96
CA LEU A 114 -15.50 3.84 2.26
C LEU A 114 -14.95 2.41 2.13
N LEU A 115 -15.65 1.41 2.68
CA LEU A 115 -15.26 0.00 2.54
C LEU A 115 -15.26 -0.45 1.07
N GLU A 116 -16.31 -0.12 0.34
CA GLU A 116 -16.41 -0.44 -1.09
C GLU A 116 -15.29 0.23 -1.89
N MET A 117 -14.97 1.49 -1.59
CA MET A 117 -13.85 2.21 -2.21
C MET A 117 -12.52 1.49 -1.95
N HIS A 118 -12.24 1.11 -0.69
CA HIS A 118 -11.00 0.40 -0.36
C HIS A 118 -10.89 -0.93 -1.10
N LEU A 119 -11.94 -1.74 -1.06
CA LEU A 119 -11.91 -3.06 -1.67
C LEU A 119 -11.75 -2.97 -3.20
N ASN A 120 -12.37 -1.98 -3.87
CA ASN A 120 -12.28 -1.77 -5.33
C ASN A 120 -10.87 -1.36 -5.75
N ASP A 121 -10.22 -0.50 -4.96
CA ASP A 121 -8.89 0.03 -5.25
C ASP A 121 -7.76 -0.92 -4.80
N SER A 122 -8.09 -1.96 -4.03
CA SER A 122 -7.12 -2.89 -3.45
C SER A 122 -6.74 -4.03 -4.38
N SER A 123 -5.50 -4.50 -4.22
CA SER A 123 -4.91 -5.58 -5.00
C SER A 123 -4.49 -6.68 -4.03
N LEU A 124 -5.48 -7.48 -3.64
CA LEU A 124 -5.38 -8.45 -2.56
C LEU A 124 -5.00 -9.84 -3.11
N HIS A 125 -4.01 -10.47 -2.49
CA HIS A 125 -3.52 -11.79 -2.89
C HIS A 125 -3.44 -12.74 -1.70
N PHE A 126 -3.62 -14.03 -1.95
CA PHE A 126 -3.44 -15.08 -0.96
C PHE A 126 -3.07 -16.42 -1.63
N SER A 127 -2.63 -17.39 -0.83
CA SER A 127 -2.53 -18.79 -1.22
C SER A 127 -3.08 -19.65 -0.08
N TYR A 128 -3.79 -20.73 -0.41
CA TYR A 128 -4.36 -21.63 0.58
C TYR A 128 -3.28 -22.47 1.29
N THR A 129 -2.20 -22.78 0.58
CA THR A 129 -1.18 -23.74 1.03
C THR A 129 0.19 -23.10 1.29
N TYR A 130 0.33 -21.80 1.03
CA TYR A 130 1.55 -21.04 1.26
C TYR A 130 1.23 -19.70 1.91
N ASP A 131 1.97 -19.35 2.96
CA ASP A 131 1.79 -18.08 3.63
C ASP A 131 2.56 -16.97 2.91
N LEU A 132 1.83 -16.15 2.15
CA LEU A 132 2.39 -15.00 1.44
C LEU A 132 2.76 -13.84 2.37
N THR A 133 2.35 -13.83 3.64
CA THR A 133 2.71 -12.76 4.58
C THR A 133 4.20 -12.83 4.97
N ASN A 134 4.77 -14.03 4.97
CA ASN A 134 6.16 -14.32 5.29
C ASN A 134 7.03 -14.50 4.04
N SER A 135 8.33 -14.19 4.16
CA SER A 135 9.30 -14.50 3.11
C SER A 135 9.56 -16.00 3.07
N LEU A 136 10.09 -16.49 1.96
CA LEU A 136 10.45 -17.90 1.82
C LEU A 136 11.39 -18.35 2.94
N GLN A 137 12.37 -17.52 3.31
CA GLN A 137 13.27 -17.76 4.43
C GLN A 137 12.52 -17.84 5.78
N ARG A 138 11.54 -16.97 6.04
CA ARG A 138 10.76 -17.01 7.29
C ARG A 138 9.84 -18.23 7.33
N ASN A 139 9.18 -18.54 6.22
CA ASN A 139 8.35 -19.74 6.09
C ASN A 139 9.15 -21.02 6.34
N GLU A 140 10.40 -21.09 5.87
CA GLU A 140 11.27 -22.23 6.12
C GLU A 140 11.58 -22.43 7.62
N LYS A 141 11.76 -21.33 8.36
CA LYS A 141 12.08 -21.38 9.81
C LYS A 141 10.87 -21.73 10.67
N ILE A 142 9.67 -21.33 10.24
CA ILE A 142 8.42 -21.47 10.98
C ILE A 142 7.79 -22.85 10.79
N GLY A 143 7.86 -23.40 9.57
CA GLY A 143 7.22 -24.67 9.21
C GLY A 143 5.86 -24.48 8.50
N PRO A 144 4.84 -25.32 8.79
CA PRO A 144 3.62 -25.37 7.99
C PRO A 144 2.79 -24.08 8.10
N ALA A 145 2.23 -23.65 6.96
CA ALA A 145 1.46 -22.42 6.86
C ALA A 145 0.22 -22.45 7.78
N SER A 146 0.11 -21.43 8.65
CA SER A 146 -1.03 -21.20 9.51
C SER A 146 -1.25 -19.70 9.70
N TRP A 147 -2.49 -19.29 9.97
CA TRP A 147 -2.77 -17.91 10.35
C TRP A 147 -2.04 -17.49 11.64
N LYS A 148 -1.73 -18.45 12.53
CA LYS A 148 -1.02 -18.21 13.81
C LYS A 148 0.42 -17.77 13.60
N THR A 149 1.02 -18.20 12.50
CA THR A 149 2.42 -17.93 12.18
C THR A 149 2.59 -16.85 11.12
N ALA A 150 1.48 -16.27 10.64
CA ALA A 150 1.48 -15.21 9.66
C ALA A 150 2.15 -13.95 10.21
N ASP A 151 2.94 -13.27 9.37
CA ASP A 151 3.55 -12.00 9.71
C ASP A 151 2.46 -10.94 9.89
N THR A 152 2.28 -10.51 11.14
CA THR A 152 1.21 -9.57 11.49
C THR A 152 1.35 -8.24 10.77
N ARG A 153 2.55 -7.85 10.30
CA ARG A 153 2.76 -6.62 9.54
C ARG A 153 2.08 -6.69 8.18
N PHE A 154 2.04 -7.87 7.56
CA PHE A 154 1.51 -8.07 6.20
C PHE A 154 0.15 -8.78 6.15
N PHE A 155 -0.38 -9.23 7.29
CA PHE A 155 -1.72 -9.81 7.40
C PHE A 155 -2.81 -8.72 7.31
N TRP A 156 -3.22 -8.39 6.08
CA TRP A 156 -4.08 -7.24 5.78
C TRP A 156 -5.47 -7.33 6.45
N ASN A 157 -6.10 -8.50 6.40
CA ASN A 157 -7.40 -8.77 7.01
C ASN A 157 -7.32 -9.22 8.49
N HIS A 158 -6.23 -8.88 9.18
CA HIS A 158 -6.04 -9.23 10.60
C HIS A 158 -7.16 -8.68 11.49
N TYR A 159 -7.58 -7.43 11.30
CA TYR A 159 -8.69 -6.84 12.06
C TYR A 159 -10.03 -7.53 11.75
N LEU A 160 -10.33 -7.75 10.48
CA LEU A 160 -11.58 -8.40 10.05
C LEU A 160 -11.73 -9.82 10.60
N THR A 161 -10.61 -10.50 10.86
CA THR A 161 -10.59 -11.86 11.39
C THR A 161 -10.51 -11.91 12.92
N GLU A 162 -10.63 -10.80 13.64
CA GLU A 162 -10.54 -10.74 15.11
C GLU A 162 -11.49 -11.74 15.80
N ASP A 163 -12.77 -11.77 15.42
CA ASP A 163 -13.76 -12.70 15.98
C ASP A 163 -13.39 -14.18 15.70
N LEU A 164 -12.95 -14.47 14.47
CA LEU A 164 -12.55 -15.83 14.07
C LEU A 164 -11.29 -16.29 14.80
N ARG A 165 -10.29 -15.40 14.95
CA ARG A 165 -9.04 -15.72 15.67
C ARG A 165 -9.30 -15.97 17.15
N ASN A 166 -10.21 -15.21 17.75
CA ASN A 166 -10.64 -15.44 19.13
C ASN A 166 -11.31 -16.82 19.29
N LEU A 167 -12.22 -17.19 18.39
CA LEU A 167 -12.81 -18.54 18.39
C LEU A 167 -11.77 -19.64 18.15
N ALA A 168 -10.84 -19.42 17.21
CA ALA A 168 -9.76 -20.36 16.89
C ALA A 168 -8.74 -20.58 18.01
N SER A 169 -8.75 -19.74 19.05
CA SER A 169 -7.94 -19.95 20.26
C SER A 169 -8.47 -21.09 21.12
N THR A 170 -9.79 -21.30 21.11
CA THR A 170 -10.47 -22.38 21.83
C THR A 170 -10.72 -23.58 20.93
N GLU A 171 -11.12 -23.34 19.68
CA GLU A 171 -11.59 -24.35 18.74
C GLU A 171 -10.68 -24.44 17.51
N SER A 172 -9.83 -25.46 17.45
CA SER A 172 -8.77 -25.52 16.41
C SER A 172 -9.31 -25.54 14.97
N HIS A 173 -10.52 -26.07 14.77
CA HIS A 173 -11.17 -26.23 13.48
C HIS A 173 -11.52 -24.88 12.80
N VAL A 174 -11.69 -23.81 13.58
CA VAL A 174 -11.96 -22.46 13.05
C VAL A 174 -10.79 -21.93 12.23
N SER A 175 -9.58 -22.45 12.47
CA SER A 175 -8.37 -22.06 11.74
C SER A 175 -8.51 -22.24 10.22
N ASP A 176 -9.35 -23.16 9.76
CA ASP A 176 -9.58 -23.41 8.33
C ASP A 176 -10.45 -22.33 7.66
N PHE A 177 -11.12 -21.48 8.44
CA PHE A 177 -11.88 -20.33 7.93
C PHE A 177 -11.04 -19.05 7.83
N ILE A 178 -9.85 -19.04 8.46
CA ILE A 178 -8.99 -17.86 8.54
C ILE A 178 -7.95 -17.96 7.43
N GLN A 179 -8.14 -17.17 6.37
CA GLN A 179 -7.19 -17.04 5.27
C GLN A 179 -6.44 -15.70 5.38
N PRO A 180 -5.12 -15.70 5.66
CA PRO A 180 -4.30 -14.50 5.56
C PRO A 180 -4.25 -13.98 4.12
N VAL A 181 -4.42 -12.66 3.98
CA VAL A 181 -4.38 -11.95 2.71
C VAL A 181 -3.36 -10.82 2.79
N ILE A 182 -2.55 -10.67 1.74
CA ILE A 182 -1.60 -9.56 1.59
C ILE A 182 -2.17 -8.49 0.66
N TYR A 183 -1.79 -7.23 0.88
CA TYR A 183 -2.03 -6.14 -0.06
C TYR A 183 -0.75 -5.80 -0.82
N GLY A 184 -0.79 -5.87 -2.14
CA GLY A 184 0.34 -5.50 -2.99
C GLY A 184 0.31 -6.23 -4.33
N TYR A 185 1.37 -6.98 -4.62
CA TYR A 185 1.58 -7.68 -5.88
C TYR A 185 2.12 -9.09 -5.62
N ALA A 186 1.61 -10.10 -6.31
CA ALA A 186 2.21 -11.42 -6.32
C ALA A 186 1.96 -12.06 -7.70
N LYS A 187 3.05 -12.40 -8.41
CA LYS A 187 2.96 -13.04 -9.72
C LYS A 187 4.18 -13.92 -9.96
N THR A 188 3.99 -15.05 -10.63
CA THR A 188 5.09 -15.89 -11.10
C THR A 188 4.87 -16.28 -12.56
N VAL A 189 5.95 -16.54 -13.29
CA VAL A 189 5.94 -16.95 -14.70
C VAL A 189 6.97 -18.03 -14.90
N ASP A 190 6.55 -19.11 -15.54
CA ASP A 190 7.42 -20.21 -15.94
C ASP A 190 8.07 -19.93 -17.29
N LYS A 191 9.37 -20.19 -17.38
CA LYS A 191 10.21 -20.02 -18.57
C LYS A 191 11.20 -21.17 -18.69
N VAL A 192 11.86 -21.25 -19.84
CA VAL A 192 12.95 -22.20 -20.08
C VAL A 192 14.18 -21.40 -20.46
N LEU A 193 15.28 -21.60 -19.74
CA LEU A 193 16.56 -20.96 -20.01
C LEU A 193 17.62 -22.05 -20.16
N ASN A 194 18.37 -22.06 -21.28
CA ASN A 194 19.38 -23.08 -21.58
C ASN A 194 18.85 -24.53 -21.43
N SER A 195 17.61 -24.77 -21.88
CA SER A 195 16.89 -26.06 -21.72
C SER A 195 16.56 -26.48 -20.28
N VAL A 196 16.72 -25.57 -19.31
CA VAL A 196 16.34 -25.78 -17.90
C VAL A 196 15.03 -25.05 -17.60
N PRO A 197 13.99 -25.73 -17.09
CA PRO A 197 12.77 -25.09 -16.64
C PRO A 197 13.03 -24.23 -15.39
N ILE A 198 12.69 -22.96 -15.48
CA ILE A 198 12.79 -21.98 -14.39
C ILE A 198 11.42 -21.33 -14.15
N SER A 199 11.15 -20.95 -12.91
CA SER A 199 10.00 -20.13 -12.52
C SER A 199 10.50 -18.89 -11.81
N VAL A 200 10.19 -17.72 -12.35
CA VAL A 200 10.57 -16.42 -11.77
C VAL A 200 9.33 -15.77 -11.17
N GLY A 201 9.43 -15.37 -9.92
CA GLY A 201 8.36 -14.75 -9.15
C GLY A 201 8.77 -13.43 -8.53
N LEU A 202 7.80 -12.53 -8.38
CA LEU A 202 7.95 -11.29 -7.65
C LEU A 202 6.75 -11.10 -6.73
N ILE A 203 7.01 -10.93 -5.44
CA ILE A 203 6.00 -10.71 -4.40
C ILE A 203 6.33 -9.41 -3.68
N THR A 204 5.40 -8.46 -3.68
CA THR A 204 5.47 -7.26 -2.85
C THR A 204 4.32 -7.22 -1.88
N ARG A 205 4.64 -7.08 -0.60
CA ARG A 205 3.68 -7.00 0.50
C ARG A 205 3.78 -5.65 1.16
N ARG A 206 2.64 -5.02 1.38
CA ARG A 206 2.53 -3.75 2.07
C ARG A 206 2.17 -3.94 3.53
N SER A 207 2.87 -3.24 4.41
CA SER A 207 2.56 -3.25 5.84
C SER A 207 1.19 -2.62 6.10
N ARG A 208 0.45 -3.22 7.03
CA ARG A 208 -0.79 -2.65 7.58
C ARG A 208 -0.50 -1.52 8.57
N PHE A 209 0.64 -1.53 9.23
CA PHE A 209 1.00 -0.50 10.20
C PHE A 209 1.32 0.81 9.47
N ARG A 210 0.78 1.92 10.00
CA ARG A 210 0.87 3.27 9.40
C ARG A 210 0.55 3.28 7.89
N ALA A 211 -0.37 2.43 7.45
CA ALA A 211 -0.81 2.39 6.05
C ALA A 211 -1.66 3.62 5.72
N GLY A 212 -1.39 4.23 4.57
CA GLY A 212 -2.17 5.37 4.11
C GLY A 212 -1.75 5.95 2.77
N THR A 213 -2.36 7.07 2.44
CA THR A 213 -2.09 7.81 1.20
C THR A 213 -0.79 8.62 1.31
N ARG A 214 -0.27 9.02 0.15
CA ARG A 214 1.06 9.61 -0.02
C ARG A 214 1.37 10.73 0.95
N TYR A 215 0.47 11.67 1.18
CA TYR A 215 0.76 12.86 2.01
C TYR A 215 0.26 12.74 3.45
N PHE A 216 -0.64 11.79 3.75
CA PHE A 216 -1.25 11.68 5.07
C PHE A 216 -0.52 10.74 6.02
N ARG A 217 0.26 9.78 5.51
CA ARG A 217 1.02 8.82 6.34
C ARG A 217 2.49 8.74 5.95
N ARG A 218 3.20 9.88 6.03
CA ARG A 218 4.67 9.96 5.87
C ARG A 218 5.40 9.90 7.21
N GLY A 219 6.69 9.61 7.17
CA GLY A 219 7.54 9.50 8.35
C GLY A 219 7.21 8.28 9.21
N ILE A 220 7.62 8.36 10.46
CA ILE A 220 7.51 7.33 11.49
C ILE A 220 6.39 7.64 12.51
N ASP A 221 5.82 6.63 13.15
CA ASP A 221 4.99 6.79 14.35
C ASP A 221 5.80 6.63 15.65
N GLU A 222 5.15 6.69 16.80
CA GLU A 222 5.79 6.54 18.13
C GLU A 222 6.21 5.09 18.44
N ASP A 223 5.62 4.12 17.74
CA ASP A 223 5.88 2.69 17.90
C ASP A 223 7.05 2.21 17.03
N GLY A 224 7.51 3.03 16.07
CA GLY A 224 8.60 2.71 15.16
C GLY A 224 8.14 2.22 13.78
N ASN A 225 6.84 2.25 13.48
CA ASN A 225 6.33 1.89 12.17
C ASN A 225 6.47 3.06 11.19
N VAL A 226 7.09 2.79 10.05
CA VAL A 226 7.25 3.79 8.98
C VAL A 226 6.12 3.69 7.97
N GLY A 227 5.71 4.85 7.46
CA GLY A 227 4.73 4.92 6.38
C GLY A 227 5.19 4.19 5.12
N ASN A 228 4.25 3.56 4.42
CA ASN A 228 4.50 2.85 3.15
C ASN A 228 5.64 1.81 3.21
N PHE A 229 5.77 1.13 4.35
CA PHE A 229 6.70 0.01 4.47
C PHE A 229 6.26 -1.15 3.57
N ASN A 230 7.15 -1.59 2.67
CA ASN A 230 6.90 -2.73 1.80
C ASN A 230 8.12 -3.67 1.80
N GLU A 231 7.85 -4.97 1.84
CA GLU A 231 8.80 -6.01 1.48
C GLU A 231 8.59 -6.38 0.01
N THR A 232 9.68 -6.43 -0.76
CA THR A 232 9.68 -6.93 -2.14
C THR A 232 10.65 -8.10 -2.21
N GLU A 233 10.11 -9.27 -2.53
CA GLU A 233 10.82 -10.54 -2.61
C GLU A 233 10.83 -11.04 -4.05
N GLN A 234 12.03 -11.23 -4.59
CA GLN A 234 12.23 -12.00 -5.82
C GLN A 234 12.41 -13.46 -5.45
N ILE A 235 11.72 -14.35 -6.17
CA ILE A 235 11.84 -15.79 -5.99
C ILE A 235 12.20 -16.44 -7.32
N LEU A 236 13.21 -17.30 -7.31
CA LEU A 236 13.59 -18.14 -8.45
C LEU A 236 13.45 -19.60 -8.05
N THR A 237 12.74 -20.39 -8.86
CA THR A 237 12.69 -21.85 -8.72
C THR A 237 13.29 -22.48 -9.97
N VAL A 238 14.29 -23.33 -9.79
CA VAL A 238 14.97 -24.06 -10.87
C VAL A 238 14.73 -25.55 -10.69
N GLN A 239 14.19 -26.20 -11.72
CA GLN A 239 14.03 -27.65 -11.74
C GLN A 239 15.27 -28.29 -12.37
N GLY A 240 15.97 -29.16 -11.62
CA GLY A 240 17.16 -29.82 -12.14
C GLY A 240 16.88 -30.70 -13.36
N LEU A 241 17.78 -30.69 -14.34
CA LEU A 241 17.69 -31.46 -15.60
C LEU A 241 17.49 -32.98 -15.41
N ARG A 242 17.90 -33.53 -14.25
CA ARG A 242 17.76 -34.95 -13.89
C ARG A 242 16.61 -35.24 -12.90
N LYS A 243 15.64 -34.34 -12.73
CA LYS A 243 14.43 -34.55 -11.91
C LYS A 243 14.63 -34.90 -10.43
N GLU A 244 15.84 -34.88 -9.89
CA GLU A 244 16.05 -35.30 -8.51
C GLU A 244 15.83 -34.19 -7.49
N ASN A 245 16.20 -32.94 -7.77
CA ASN A 245 16.10 -31.83 -6.80
C ASN A 245 15.59 -30.53 -7.44
N ILE A 246 14.79 -29.79 -6.68
CA ILE A 246 14.30 -28.44 -6.99
C ILE A 246 15.12 -27.45 -6.18
N GLN A 247 15.76 -26.48 -6.84
CA GLN A 247 16.46 -25.40 -6.14
C GLN A 247 15.55 -24.18 -6.08
N GLN A 248 15.39 -23.60 -4.90
CA GLN A 248 14.64 -22.36 -4.71
C GLN A 248 15.53 -21.29 -4.09
N PHE A 249 15.44 -20.09 -4.65
CA PHE A 249 16.16 -18.91 -4.22
C PHE A 249 15.16 -17.82 -3.86
N SER A 250 15.48 -17.04 -2.83
CA SER A 250 14.72 -15.86 -2.45
C SER A 250 15.67 -14.72 -2.11
N PHE A 251 15.43 -13.56 -2.74
CA PHE A 251 16.12 -12.32 -2.48
C PHE A 251 15.12 -11.26 -2.02
N LEU A 252 15.28 -10.83 -0.77
CA LEU A 252 14.39 -9.88 -0.11
C LEU A 252 14.99 -8.47 -0.07
N GLN A 253 14.18 -7.48 -0.41
CA GLN A 253 14.49 -6.05 -0.28
C GLN A 253 13.37 -5.34 0.46
N THR A 254 13.71 -4.27 1.18
CA THR A 254 12.72 -3.44 1.87
C THR A 254 12.69 -2.03 1.32
N ARG A 255 11.55 -1.37 1.46
CA ARG A 255 11.41 0.07 1.22
C ARG A 255 10.43 0.66 2.21
N GLY A 256 10.57 1.95 2.47
CA GLY A 256 9.63 2.67 3.34
C GLY A 256 9.93 4.15 3.40
N SER A 257 9.08 4.88 4.12
CA SER A 257 9.36 6.28 4.45
C SER A 257 10.63 6.41 5.29
N VAL A 258 11.23 7.60 5.26
CA VAL A 258 12.37 7.95 6.11
C VAL A 258 11.93 7.87 7.58
N PRO A 259 12.68 7.17 8.45
CA PRO A 259 12.30 6.91 9.85
C PRO A 259 12.53 8.12 10.76
N VAL A 260 11.96 9.27 10.40
CA VAL A 260 11.94 10.50 11.21
C VAL A 260 10.52 11.08 11.23
N TYR A 261 10.25 12.00 12.16
CA TYR A 261 8.97 12.71 12.16
C TYR A 261 8.98 13.80 11.09
N TRP A 262 8.29 13.57 9.98
CA TRP A 262 8.15 14.56 8.91
C TRP A 262 6.83 14.39 8.18
N ALA A 263 6.33 15.48 7.62
CA ALA A 263 5.11 15.50 6.84
C ALA A 263 5.16 16.55 5.73
N GLU A 264 4.30 16.40 4.73
CA GLU A 264 4.09 17.40 3.69
C GLU A 264 2.64 17.88 3.73
N ILE A 265 2.45 19.13 4.09
CA ILE A 265 1.12 19.72 4.27
C ILE A 265 0.60 20.20 2.92
N ASN A 266 -0.44 19.53 2.42
CA ASN A 266 -1.18 19.95 1.24
C ASN A 266 -1.92 21.26 1.52
N ASN A 267 -1.84 22.19 0.58
CA ASN A 267 -2.47 23.51 0.67
C ASN A 267 -2.93 24.02 -0.70
N LEU A 268 -3.28 23.12 -1.62
CA LEU A 268 -3.62 23.41 -3.02
C LEU A 268 -2.50 24.07 -3.85
N LYS A 269 -1.29 24.22 -3.31
CA LYS A 269 -0.12 24.58 -4.13
C LYS A 269 0.42 23.34 -4.83
N TYR A 270 1.06 23.55 -5.98
CA TYR A 270 1.69 22.45 -6.73
C TYR A 270 2.74 21.70 -5.90
N LYS A 271 3.50 22.42 -5.07
CA LYS A 271 4.43 21.83 -4.10
C LYS A 271 3.87 22.01 -2.68
N PRO A 272 3.62 20.91 -1.93
CA PRO A 272 3.18 20.98 -0.56
C PRO A 272 4.29 21.53 0.34
N SER A 273 3.93 21.95 1.55
CA SER A 273 4.91 22.52 2.50
C SER A 273 5.48 21.43 3.40
N LEU A 274 6.79 21.19 3.31
CA LEU A 274 7.52 20.29 4.21
C LEU A 274 7.54 20.82 5.64
N VAL A 275 7.30 19.93 6.60
CA VAL A 275 7.46 20.17 8.04
C VAL A 275 8.17 18.99 8.70
N ILE A 276 8.99 19.28 9.72
CA ILE A 276 9.73 18.30 10.51
C ILE A 276 9.26 18.40 11.97
N GLY A 277 9.11 17.27 12.64
CA GLY A 277 8.72 17.22 14.05
C GLY A 277 9.82 17.78 14.97
N GLU A 278 9.43 18.55 15.98
CA GLU A 278 10.37 19.07 16.99
C GLU A 278 10.83 17.99 17.99
N GLN A 279 10.02 16.95 18.19
CA GLN A 279 10.33 15.87 19.12
C GLN A 279 11.49 15.01 18.61
N SER A 280 12.33 14.53 19.52
CA SER A 280 13.44 13.62 19.22
C SER A 280 12.90 12.38 18.51
N SER A 281 13.11 12.29 17.20
CA SER A 281 12.75 11.10 16.42
C SER A 281 13.66 9.90 16.72
N LEU A 282 14.67 10.07 17.58
CA LEU A 282 15.68 9.06 17.84
C LEU A 282 15.09 7.81 18.51
N ASP A 283 14.17 7.97 19.46
CA ASP A 283 13.59 6.81 20.15
C ASP A 283 12.74 5.95 19.21
N ALA A 284 11.90 6.59 18.40
CA ALA A 284 11.12 5.90 17.38
C ALA A 284 12.01 5.28 16.29
N ALA A 285 13.03 6.01 15.83
CA ALA A 285 13.99 5.50 14.86
C ALA A 285 14.77 4.30 15.42
N LYS A 286 15.14 4.34 16.70
CA LYS A 286 15.79 3.22 17.40
C LYS A 286 14.90 1.99 17.42
N LYS A 287 13.65 2.10 17.88
CA LYS A 287 12.68 1.00 17.86
C LYS A 287 12.54 0.39 16.47
N HIS A 288 12.42 1.24 15.45
CA HIS A 288 12.32 0.82 14.07
C HIS A 288 13.55 0.02 13.61
N PHE A 289 14.76 0.54 13.84
CA PHE A 289 15.98 -0.13 13.41
C PHE A 289 16.29 -1.37 14.24
N ASP A 290 15.91 -1.42 15.51
CA ASP A 290 15.99 -2.62 16.33
C ASP A 290 15.14 -3.74 15.72
N GLU A 291 13.89 -3.46 15.33
CA GLU A 291 13.03 -4.41 14.60
C GLU A 291 13.65 -4.83 13.25
N GLN A 292 14.16 -3.88 12.46
CA GLN A 292 14.79 -4.19 11.16
C GLN A 292 16.03 -5.10 11.32
N LYS A 293 16.85 -4.89 12.36
CA LYS A 293 18.03 -5.72 12.62
C LYS A 293 17.65 -7.12 13.08
N GLU A 294 16.62 -7.24 13.91
CA GLU A 294 16.13 -8.54 14.38
C GLU A 294 15.62 -9.38 13.21
N LEU A 295 14.88 -8.77 12.29
CA LEU A 295 14.22 -9.48 11.19
C LEU A 295 15.13 -9.72 9.99
N TYR A 296 16.05 -8.79 9.69
CA TYR A 296 16.81 -8.80 8.44
C TYR A 296 18.32 -8.80 8.61
N GLY A 297 18.84 -8.61 9.84
CA GLY A 297 20.27 -8.50 10.10
C GLY A 297 20.84 -7.13 9.69
N ASP A 298 21.85 -7.11 8.83
CA ASP A 298 22.53 -5.87 8.44
C ASP A 298 21.66 -5.06 7.47
N ASN A 299 21.58 -3.74 7.69
CA ASN A 299 20.68 -2.87 6.95
C ASN A 299 21.48 -1.84 6.15
N TYR A 300 21.47 -1.98 4.82
CA TYR A 300 22.03 -1.01 3.89
C TYR A 300 20.97 0.02 3.50
N LEU A 301 21.10 1.22 4.06
CA LEU A 301 20.13 2.31 3.96
C LEU A 301 20.48 3.19 2.76
N VAL A 302 19.83 2.93 1.62
CA VAL A 302 20.03 3.71 0.40
C VAL A 302 19.05 4.87 0.36
N ASN A 303 19.59 6.09 0.48
CA ASN A 303 18.81 7.31 0.42
C ASN A 303 18.92 7.98 -0.97
N LEU A 304 17.77 8.11 -1.65
CA LEU A 304 17.65 8.72 -2.99
C LEU A 304 17.07 10.15 -2.99
N VAL A 305 16.89 10.73 -1.79
CA VAL A 305 16.43 12.10 -1.56
C VAL A 305 17.43 13.08 -2.17
N ASN A 306 17.03 14.24 -2.68
CA ASN A 306 17.95 15.19 -3.32
C ASN A 306 18.83 15.96 -2.30
N GLN A 307 20.11 16.18 -2.62
CA GLN A 307 21.04 17.00 -1.81
C GLN A 307 20.73 18.50 -1.80
N SER A 308 19.81 18.97 -2.63
CA SER A 308 19.51 20.40 -2.73
C SER A 308 18.02 20.67 -2.87
N GLY A 309 17.62 21.84 -2.37
CA GLY A 309 16.25 22.32 -2.46
C GLY A 309 15.34 21.75 -1.38
N HIS A 310 14.11 21.43 -1.78
CA HIS A 310 13.01 21.12 -0.86
C HIS A 310 13.20 19.83 -0.05
N GLU A 311 13.95 18.86 -0.57
CA GLU A 311 14.10 17.54 0.06
C GLU A 311 15.26 17.49 1.08
N LEU A 312 16.17 18.47 1.05
CA LEU A 312 17.39 18.51 1.89
C LEU A 312 17.11 18.38 3.40
N PRO A 313 16.12 19.09 3.98
CA PRO A 313 15.88 18.98 5.43
C PRO A 313 15.55 17.55 5.90
N VAL A 314 14.89 16.75 5.06
CA VAL A 314 14.59 15.34 5.39
C VAL A 314 15.84 14.47 5.28
N LYS A 315 16.71 14.74 4.28
CA LYS A 315 18.00 14.07 4.16
C LYS A 315 18.86 14.31 5.40
N ASP A 316 19.02 15.57 5.79
CA ASP A 316 19.85 15.96 6.93
C ASP A 316 19.31 15.39 8.24
N ALA A 317 17.98 15.38 8.42
CA ALA A 317 17.34 14.75 9.56
C ALA A 317 17.59 13.23 9.61
N TYR A 318 17.52 12.55 8.46
CA TYR A 318 17.78 11.11 8.39
C TYR A 318 19.23 10.77 8.71
N GLU A 319 20.15 11.46 8.04
CA GLU A 319 21.59 11.28 8.21
C GLU A 319 21.99 11.54 9.67
N SER A 320 21.51 12.64 10.26
CA SER A 320 21.73 12.95 11.68
C SER A 320 21.17 11.87 12.61
N ALA A 321 19.98 11.33 12.32
CA ALA A 321 19.39 10.27 13.13
C ALA A 321 20.19 8.97 13.08
N VAL A 322 20.68 8.56 11.91
CA VAL A 322 21.49 7.34 11.78
C VAL A 322 22.87 7.53 12.42
N HIS A 323 23.52 8.68 12.22
CA HIS A 323 24.80 8.99 12.89
C HIS A 323 24.66 9.06 14.40
N ALA A 324 23.55 9.58 14.92
CA ALA A 324 23.28 9.63 16.36
C ALA A 324 23.06 8.24 16.98
N LEU A 325 22.49 7.29 16.24
CA LEU A 325 22.35 5.91 16.70
C LEU A 325 23.69 5.15 16.71
N ASN A 326 24.61 5.51 15.80
CA ASN A 326 25.96 4.97 15.70
C ASN A 326 26.02 3.43 15.81
N ASP A 327 25.12 2.74 15.10
CA ASP A 327 25.01 1.29 15.12
C ASP A 327 25.84 0.67 13.99
N PRO A 328 26.75 -0.29 14.29
CA PRO A 328 27.63 -0.89 13.28
C PRO A 328 26.88 -1.69 12.21
N LYS A 329 25.63 -2.12 12.45
CA LYS A 329 24.80 -2.86 11.49
C LYS A 329 23.98 -1.96 10.56
N LEU A 330 24.06 -0.64 10.75
CA LEU A 330 23.36 0.34 9.93
C LEU A 330 24.36 1.02 8.99
N HIS A 331 24.21 0.77 7.70
CA HIS A 331 25.11 1.29 6.67
C HIS A 331 24.39 2.35 5.84
N TYR A 332 24.60 3.62 6.16
CA TYR A 332 23.96 4.72 5.45
C TYR A 332 24.71 5.10 4.17
N ILE A 333 23.97 5.18 3.06
CA ILE A 333 24.47 5.60 1.76
C ILE A 333 23.55 6.64 1.16
N TYR A 334 24.15 7.75 0.77
CA TYR A 334 23.49 8.73 -0.05
C TYR A 334 23.81 8.51 -1.53
N PHE A 335 22.80 8.53 -2.40
CA PHE A 335 22.99 8.44 -3.85
C PHE A 335 22.16 9.50 -4.60
N ASP A 336 22.83 10.42 -5.31
CA ASP A 336 22.15 11.43 -6.12
C ASP A 336 21.62 10.84 -7.43
N PHE A 337 20.43 10.27 -7.35
CA PHE A 337 19.77 9.67 -8.50
C PHE A 337 19.50 10.69 -9.63
N HIS A 338 19.20 11.96 -9.31
CA HIS A 338 18.85 12.95 -10.33
C HIS A 338 20.06 13.42 -11.11
N HIS A 339 21.18 13.63 -10.43
CA HIS A 339 22.44 13.99 -11.06
C HIS A 339 22.98 12.80 -11.87
N GLU A 340 23.04 11.62 -11.26
CA GLU A 340 23.66 10.44 -11.88
C GLU A 340 22.82 9.90 -13.03
N CYS A 341 21.54 9.64 -12.80
CA CYS A 341 20.66 9.08 -13.82
C CYS A 341 20.06 10.15 -14.75
N ARG A 342 20.65 11.35 -14.83
CA ARG A 342 20.24 12.41 -15.78
C ARG A 342 20.23 11.86 -17.20
N LYS A 343 19.19 12.21 -17.96
CA LYS A 343 18.89 11.67 -19.31
C LYS A 343 18.59 10.16 -19.32
N MET A 344 18.04 9.62 -18.23
CA MET A 344 17.62 8.21 -18.11
C MET A 344 18.78 7.21 -18.24
N ARG A 345 19.97 7.59 -17.76
CA ARG A 345 21.18 6.75 -17.78
C ARG A 345 21.19 5.79 -16.58
N TRP A 346 20.28 4.83 -16.59
CA TRP A 346 20.09 3.89 -15.48
C TRP A 346 21.25 2.91 -15.27
N TYR A 347 22.13 2.74 -16.26
CA TYR A 347 23.38 2.00 -16.07
C TYR A 347 24.25 2.56 -14.94
N ARG A 348 24.10 3.85 -14.59
CA ARG A 348 24.82 4.47 -13.47
C ARG A 348 24.36 4.00 -12.10
N VAL A 349 23.22 3.29 -12.01
CA VAL A 349 22.84 2.57 -10.79
C VAL A 349 23.86 1.45 -10.50
N LYS A 350 24.64 0.98 -11.48
CA LYS A 350 25.76 0.06 -11.23
C LYS A 350 26.83 0.68 -10.31
N LEU A 351 27.04 2.01 -10.36
CA LEU A 351 27.95 2.71 -9.43
C LEU A 351 27.48 2.59 -7.97
N LEU A 352 26.17 2.67 -7.74
CA LEU A 352 25.59 2.45 -6.42
C LEU A 352 25.85 1.02 -5.93
N ILE A 353 25.73 0.03 -6.83
CA ILE A 353 26.06 -1.37 -6.50
C ILE A 353 27.54 -1.48 -6.12
N ASP A 354 28.44 -0.81 -6.85
CA ASP A 354 29.87 -0.87 -6.56
C ASP A 354 30.19 -0.26 -5.18
N HIS A 355 29.57 0.88 -4.82
CA HIS A 355 29.69 1.44 -3.47
C HIS A 355 29.12 0.49 -2.39
N LEU A 356 27.98 -0.16 -2.65
CA LEU A 356 27.40 -1.14 -1.73
C LEU A 356 28.33 -2.34 -1.52
N LYS A 357 29.01 -2.82 -2.56
CA LYS A 357 30.00 -3.90 -2.47
C LYS A 357 31.20 -3.47 -1.61
N GLU A 358 31.70 -2.25 -1.80
CA GLU A 358 32.81 -1.71 -1.00
C GLU A 358 32.46 -1.64 0.49
N MET A 359 31.19 -1.38 0.81
CA MET A 359 30.67 -1.40 2.18
C MET A 359 30.35 -2.80 2.73
N GLY A 360 30.58 -3.86 1.95
CA GLY A 360 30.47 -5.25 2.38
C GLY A 360 29.24 -6.02 1.88
N LEU A 361 28.37 -5.41 1.06
CA LEU A 361 27.23 -6.13 0.49
C LEU A 361 27.72 -7.21 -0.49
N LYS A 362 27.32 -8.46 -0.26
CA LYS A 362 27.74 -9.60 -1.09
C LYS A 362 26.63 -10.00 -2.05
N LYS A 363 27.00 -10.28 -3.31
CA LYS A 363 26.06 -10.85 -4.30
C LYS A 363 25.49 -12.21 -3.89
N THR A 364 26.18 -12.92 -3.00
CA THR A 364 25.82 -14.25 -2.52
C THR A 364 24.88 -14.23 -1.32
N ASP A 365 24.47 -13.05 -0.86
CA ASP A 365 23.61 -12.90 0.31
C ASP A 365 22.12 -12.97 -0.08
N PHE A 366 21.67 -14.19 -0.35
CA PHE A 366 20.29 -14.55 -0.62
C PHE A 366 19.96 -15.89 0.04
N PHE A 367 18.67 -16.16 0.20
CA PHE A 367 18.20 -17.44 0.70
C PHE A 367 18.26 -18.50 -0.39
N HIS A 368 18.88 -19.65 -0.13
CA HIS A 368 18.97 -20.77 -1.07
C HIS A 368 18.63 -22.08 -0.36
N VAL A 369 17.62 -22.77 -0.86
CA VAL A 369 17.17 -24.06 -0.34
C VAL A 369 17.04 -25.08 -1.47
N VAL A 370 17.43 -26.32 -1.18
CA VAL A 370 17.25 -27.47 -2.07
C VAL A 370 16.12 -28.32 -1.51
N ARG A 371 15.11 -28.55 -2.35
CA ARG A 371 13.93 -29.33 -2.04
C ARG A 371 13.83 -30.59 -2.88
N SER A 372 13.21 -31.60 -2.32
CA SER A 372 12.84 -32.82 -3.03
C SER A 372 11.72 -32.53 -4.03
N PRO A 373 11.46 -33.46 -4.98
CA PRO A 373 10.31 -33.35 -5.86
C PRO A 373 8.97 -33.41 -5.10
N SER A 374 8.95 -34.00 -3.89
CA SER A 374 7.80 -34.00 -2.97
C SER A 374 7.54 -32.63 -2.33
N GLY A 375 8.52 -31.72 -2.36
CA GLY A 375 8.44 -30.37 -1.80
C GLY A 375 9.04 -30.24 -0.40
N GLU A 376 9.63 -31.31 0.13
CA GLU A 376 10.31 -31.32 1.43
C GLU A 376 11.71 -30.73 1.31
N THR A 377 12.16 -30.02 2.35
CA THR A 377 13.49 -29.43 2.37
C THR A 377 14.54 -30.48 2.66
N ILE A 378 15.46 -30.65 1.71
CA ILE A 378 16.61 -31.55 1.84
C ILE A 378 17.74 -30.82 2.57
N LYS A 379 18.04 -29.58 2.13
CA LYS A 379 19.15 -28.80 2.65
C LYS A 379 18.93 -27.31 2.45
N ILE A 380 19.20 -26.53 3.50
CA ILE A 380 19.38 -25.08 3.41
C ILE A 380 20.86 -24.81 3.08
N VAL A 381 21.12 -24.13 1.96
CA VAL A 381 22.47 -23.86 1.47
C VAL A 381 22.97 -22.50 1.96
N SER A 382 22.13 -21.48 1.91
CA SER A 382 22.43 -20.14 2.43
C SER A 382 21.19 -19.44 2.97
N GLU A 383 21.40 -18.55 3.92
CA GLU A 383 20.39 -17.62 4.44
C GLU A 383 20.84 -16.19 4.15
N GLN A 384 19.88 -15.34 3.79
CA GLN A 384 20.08 -13.91 3.65
C GLN A 384 20.21 -13.26 5.04
N LYS A 385 21.29 -12.51 5.25
CA LYS A 385 21.62 -11.84 6.53
C LYS A 385 21.69 -10.33 6.45
N SER A 386 21.53 -9.76 5.25
CA SER A 386 21.45 -8.32 5.05
C SER A 386 20.35 -7.95 4.08
N VAL A 387 19.82 -6.73 4.21
CA VAL A 387 18.82 -6.16 3.30
C VAL A 387 19.22 -4.77 2.85
N VAL A 388 18.90 -4.46 1.59
CA VAL A 388 18.97 -3.10 1.08
C VAL A 388 17.61 -2.44 1.28
N ARG A 389 17.56 -1.48 2.18
CA ARG A 389 16.39 -0.63 2.41
C ARG A 389 16.51 0.62 1.55
N THR A 390 15.61 0.77 0.58
CA THR A 390 15.60 1.95 -0.29
C THR A 390 14.58 2.99 0.22
N ASN A 391 15.05 4.20 0.48
CA ASN A 391 14.23 5.34 0.86
C ASN A 391 14.20 6.40 -0.25
N CYS A 392 13.08 7.09 -0.35
CA CYS A 392 12.92 8.21 -1.25
C CYS A 392 11.88 9.20 -0.70
N MET A 393 12.12 10.50 -0.87
CA MET A 393 11.16 11.55 -0.49
C MET A 393 9.85 11.39 -1.26
N ASP A 394 9.99 11.08 -2.55
CA ASP A 394 8.93 11.09 -3.53
C ASP A 394 9.20 10.09 -4.66
N CYS A 395 8.12 9.69 -5.34
CA CYS A 395 8.00 8.71 -6.42
C CYS A 395 8.57 7.31 -6.13
N LEU A 396 7.65 6.33 -6.17
CA LEU A 396 7.99 4.90 -6.24
C LEU A 396 8.93 4.58 -7.40
N ASP A 397 8.93 5.39 -8.47
CA ASP A 397 9.69 5.16 -9.69
C ASP A 397 11.21 5.02 -9.42
N ARG A 398 11.80 5.93 -8.62
CA ARG A 398 13.23 5.88 -8.27
C ARG A 398 13.57 4.61 -7.47
N THR A 399 12.76 4.30 -6.47
CA THR A 399 12.96 3.13 -5.61
C THR A 399 12.80 1.83 -6.39
N ASN A 400 11.81 1.76 -7.30
CA ASN A 400 11.56 0.56 -8.10
C ASN A 400 12.71 0.29 -9.07
N VAL A 401 13.30 1.33 -9.67
CA VAL A 401 14.47 1.18 -10.53
C VAL A 401 15.65 0.62 -9.74
N VAL A 402 15.99 1.21 -8.58
CA VAL A 402 17.09 0.71 -7.75
C VAL A 402 16.85 -0.74 -7.32
N GLN A 403 15.65 -1.06 -6.83
CA GLN A 403 15.29 -2.42 -6.44
C GLN A 403 15.37 -3.41 -7.61
N SER A 404 14.94 -3.01 -8.81
CA SER A 404 15.02 -3.86 -10.01
C SER A 404 16.46 -4.12 -10.46
N VAL A 405 17.36 -3.15 -10.33
CA VAL A 405 18.76 -3.28 -10.73
C VAL A 405 19.53 -4.13 -9.72
N LEU A 406 19.25 -3.99 -8.42
CA LEU A 406 19.78 -4.87 -7.39
C LEU A 406 19.30 -6.32 -7.57
N ALA A 407 18.01 -6.50 -7.81
CA ALA A 407 17.41 -7.80 -8.10
C ALA A 407 18.02 -8.46 -9.35
N HIS A 408 18.24 -7.67 -10.41
CA HIS A 408 18.93 -8.12 -11.62
C HIS A 408 20.36 -8.58 -11.35
N TRP A 409 21.09 -7.87 -10.49
CA TRP A 409 22.46 -8.20 -10.12
C TRP A 409 22.54 -9.49 -9.30
N VAL A 410 21.60 -9.71 -8.37
CA VAL A 410 21.53 -10.94 -7.57
C VAL A 410 21.04 -12.13 -8.42
N LEU A 411 20.07 -11.92 -9.32
CA LEU A 411 19.54 -12.98 -10.19
C LEU A 411 20.63 -13.66 -11.04
N GLN A 412 21.65 -12.91 -11.47
CA GLN A 412 22.79 -13.48 -12.18
C GLN A 412 23.51 -14.52 -11.32
N GLU A 413 23.80 -14.21 -10.06
CA GLU A 413 24.47 -15.14 -9.13
C GLU A 413 23.57 -16.34 -8.81
N GLU A 414 22.25 -16.14 -8.65
CA GLU A 414 21.29 -17.23 -8.41
C GLU A 414 21.31 -18.25 -9.58
N LEU A 415 21.32 -17.76 -10.83
CA LEU A 415 21.35 -18.60 -12.04
C LEU A 415 22.71 -19.30 -12.23
N GLU A 416 23.82 -18.63 -11.92
CA GLU A 416 25.17 -19.22 -11.91
C GLU A 416 25.26 -20.35 -10.87
N ARG A 417 24.79 -20.10 -9.65
CA ARG A 417 24.77 -21.08 -8.54
C ARG A 417 23.88 -22.29 -8.82
N ALA A 418 22.78 -22.06 -9.52
CA ALA A 418 21.90 -23.14 -9.96
C ALA A 418 22.51 -23.99 -11.10
N GLY A 419 23.61 -23.53 -11.72
CA GLY A 419 24.25 -24.19 -12.86
C GLY A 419 23.46 -24.04 -14.17
N VAL A 420 22.56 -23.05 -14.25
CA VAL A 420 21.75 -22.78 -15.47
C VAL A 420 22.57 -21.98 -16.49
N ILE A 421 23.44 -21.11 -16.01
CA ILE A 421 24.31 -20.25 -16.82
C ILE A 421 25.76 -20.46 -16.39
N THR A 422 26.69 -20.34 -17.33
CA THR A 422 28.13 -20.35 -17.03
C THR A 422 28.61 -18.94 -16.68
N ASN A 423 29.62 -18.81 -15.82
CA ASN A 423 30.13 -17.52 -15.30
C ASN A 423 30.55 -16.47 -16.37
N SER A 424 30.58 -16.84 -17.65
CA SER A 424 30.95 -15.97 -18.76
C SER A 424 29.75 -15.37 -19.52
N ALA A 425 28.53 -15.89 -19.32
CA ALA A 425 27.34 -15.46 -20.06
C ALA A 425 26.40 -14.63 -19.17
N ALA A 426 25.92 -13.50 -19.69
CA ALA A 426 24.97 -12.67 -18.96
C ALA A 426 23.54 -13.15 -19.23
N TRP A 427 22.72 -13.30 -18.19
CA TRP A 427 21.33 -13.77 -18.36
C TRP A 427 20.47 -12.80 -19.18
N GLU A 428 20.87 -11.51 -19.24
CA GLU A 428 20.21 -10.47 -20.01
C GLU A 428 20.30 -10.68 -21.54
N GLU A 429 21.15 -11.57 -22.02
CA GLU A 429 21.21 -11.96 -23.44
C GLU A 429 19.93 -12.69 -23.88
N ASP A 430 19.21 -13.34 -22.96
CA ASP A 430 17.87 -13.86 -23.22
C ASP A 430 16.84 -12.72 -23.19
N VAL A 431 16.51 -12.24 -24.40
CA VAL A 431 15.54 -11.14 -24.61
C VAL A 431 14.15 -11.45 -24.04
N GLN A 432 13.72 -12.72 -24.04
CA GLN A 432 12.40 -13.08 -23.55
C GLN A 432 12.35 -13.05 -22.02
N LEU A 433 13.40 -13.57 -21.37
CA LEU A 433 13.51 -13.53 -19.91
C LEU A 433 13.66 -12.09 -19.43
N LEU A 434 14.51 -11.29 -20.08
CA LEU A 434 14.69 -9.88 -19.78
C LEU A 434 13.39 -9.08 -19.92
N SER A 435 12.64 -9.28 -21.01
CA SER A 435 11.34 -8.62 -21.22
C SER A 435 10.32 -9.02 -20.15
N THR A 436 10.33 -10.28 -19.72
CA THR A 436 9.46 -10.78 -18.65
C THR A 436 9.82 -10.13 -17.31
N PHE A 437 11.12 -10.06 -16.98
CA PHE A 437 11.64 -9.41 -15.78
C PHE A 437 11.25 -7.92 -15.74
N GLN A 438 11.48 -7.20 -16.84
CA GLN A 438 11.10 -5.79 -16.98
C GLN A 438 9.59 -5.57 -16.81
N SER A 439 8.77 -6.49 -17.35
CA SER A 439 7.32 -6.43 -17.20
C SER A 439 6.88 -6.66 -15.75
N PHE A 440 7.48 -7.61 -15.03
CA PHE A 440 7.20 -7.83 -13.60
C PHE A 440 7.48 -6.58 -12.76
N TRP A 441 8.65 -5.97 -12.94
CA TRP A 441 9.02 -4.78 -12.18
C TRP A 441 8.17 -3.55 -12.53
N ALA A 442 7.68 -3.46 -13.77
CA ALA A 442 6.74 -2.42 -14.16
C ALA A 442 5.34 -2.64 -13.56
N ASP A 443 4.80 -3.86 -13.62
CA ASP A 443 3.51 -4.20 -13.03
C ASP A 443 3.53 -4.04 -11.50
N ASN A 444 4.64 -4.41 -10.86
CA ASN A 444 4.88 -4.17 -9.43
C ASN A 444 4.88 -2.67 -9.09
N ALA A 445 5.55 -1.85 -9.89
CA ALA A 445 5.57 -0.39 -9.71
C ALA A 445 4.16 0.18 -9.80
N ASP A 446 3.38 -0.26 -10.79
CA ASP A 446 1.99 0.15 -10.99
C ASP A 446 1.12 -0.25 -9.79
N ALA A 447 1.19 -1.50 -9.34
CA ALA A 447 0.40 -2.00 -8.21
C ALA A 447 0.66 -1.21 -6.92
N VAL A 448 1.93 -0.96 -6.58
CA VAL A 448 2.23 -0.23 -5.34
C VAL A 448 1.96 1.27 -5.50
N SER A 449 2.21 1.85 -6.68
CA SER A 449 1.91 3.26 -6.93
C SER A 449 0.41 3.53 -6.82
N CYS A 450 -0.42 2.66 -7.39
CA CYS A 450 -1.87 2.74 -7.22
C CYS A 450 -2.21 2.74 -5.73
N SER A 451 -1.67 1.81 -4.93
CA SER A 451 -1.95 1.74 -3.49
C SER A 451 -1.54 2.99 -2.69
N TYR A 452 -0.47 3.69 -3.09
CA TYR A 452 0.07 4.81 -2.32
C TYR A 452 -0.40 6.18 -2.81
N SER A 453 -0.39 6.41 -4.13
CA SER A 453 -0.71 7.69 -4.75
C SER A 453 -2.00 7.71 -5.57
N GLY A 454 -2.70 6.58 -5.70
CA GLY A 454 -4.01 6.50 -6.37
C GLY A 454 -3.94 6.43 -7.90
N THR A 455 -2.73 6.39 -8.45
CA THR A 455 -2.46 6.34 -9.89
C THR A 455 -1.34 5.35 -10.17
N CYS A 456 -1.29 4.82 -11.40
CA CYS A 456 -0.15 4.08 -11.93
C CYS A 456 1.19 4.81 -11.74
N ALA A 457 2.30 4.07 -11.78
CA ALA A 457 3.64 4.63 -11.65
C ALA A 457 3.98 5.48 -12.89
N LEU A 458 4.89 6.45 -12.74
CA LEU A 458 5.35 7.23 -13.91
C LEU A 458 6.51 6.49 -14.55
N LYS A 459 6.74 6.73 -15.83
CA LYS A 459 7.88 6.15 -16.57
C LYS A 459 7.90 4.62 -16.56
N THR A 460 6.75 3.98 -16.40
CA THR A 460 6.61 2.52 -16.50
C THR A 460 6.92 2.02 -17.90
N ASP A 461 6.68 2.85 -18.93
CA ASP A 461 7.07 2.56 -20.31
C ASP A 461 8.58 2.36 -20.46
N PHE A 462 9.38 3.18 -19.78
CA PHE A 462 10.83 3.02 -19.76
C PHE A 462 11.24 1.75 -18.99
N THR A 463 10.57 1.43 -17.89
CA THR A 463 10.84 0.17 -17.15
C THR A 463 10.52 -1.06 -18.02
N ARG A 464 9.45 -1.02 -18.82
CA ARG A 464 9.02 -2.12 -19.70
C ARG A 464 9.85 -2.28 -20.97
N THR A 465 10.36 -1.19 -21.54
CA THR A 465 10.96 -1.20 -22.90
C THR A 465 12.39 -0.68 -22.96
N GLY A 466 12.92 -0.14 -21.86
CA GLY A 466 14.22 0.53 -21.81
C GLY A 466 14.29 1.86 -22.58
N LYS A 467 13.20 2.31 -23.22
CA LYS A 467 13.13 3.56 -23.99
C LYS A 467 11.89 4.37 -23.62
N ARG A 468 11.99 5.70 -23.75
CA ARG A 468 10.88 6.61 -23.48
C ARG A 468 10.00 6.76 -24.72
N THR A 469 8.71 6.46 -24.59
CA THR A 469 7.74 6.56 -25.69
C THR A 469 6.95 7.88 -25.62
N ARG A 470 6.51 8.42 -26.78
CA ARG A 470 5.66 9.63 -26.81
C ARG A 470 4.30 9.39 -26.15
N SER A 471 3.72 8.20 -26.34
CA SER A 471 2.48 7.79 -25.67
C SER A 471 2.65 7.72 -24.15
N GLY A 472 3.76 7.16 -23.67
CA GLY A 472 4.10 7.15 -22.24
C GLY A 472 4.25 8.54 -21.64
N ALA A 473 4.78 9.52 -22.40
CA ALA A 473 4.87 10.90 -21.96
C ALA A 473 3.50 11.57 -21.76
N VAL A 474 2.54 11.32 -22.66
CA VAL A 474 1.16 11.81 -22.51
C VAL A 474 0.48 11.14 -21.31
N LYS A 475 0.63 9.82 -21.16
CA LYS A 475 0.09 9.07 -20.01
C LYS A 475 0.63 9.61 -18.69
N ASP A 476 1.91 9.94 -18.62
CA ASP A 476 2.52 10.52 -17.42
C ASP A 476 2.00 11.93 -17.10
N PHE A 477 1.67 12.73 -18.10
CA PHE A 477 1.03 14.03 -17.89
C PHE A 477 -0.36 13.85 -17.27
N VAL A 478 -1.17 12.95 -17.83
CA VAL A 478 -2.51 12.62 -17.31
C VAL A 478 -2.41 12.08 -15.88
N ASN A 479 -1.48 11.15 -15.62
CA ASN A 479 -1.24 10.61 -14.28
C ASN A 479 -0.80 11.70 -13.30
N SER A 480 0.04 12.65 -13.72
CA SER A 480 0.49 13.75 -12.87
C SER A 480 -0.65 14.71 -12.50
N ALA A 481 -1.53 15.02 -13.46
CA ALA A 481 -2.73 15.81 -13.20
C ALA A 481 -3.72 15.07 -12.29
N SER A 482 -3.94 13.78 -12.53
CA SER A 482 -4.78 12.92 -11.69
C SER A 482 -4.25 12.83 -10.26
N ARG A 483 -2.92 12.65 -10.07
CA ARG A 483 -2.28 12.70 -8.75
C ARG A 483 -2.55 14.04 -8.06
N TYR A 484 -2.40 15.17 -8.75
CA TYR A 484 -2.66 16.47 -8.14
C TYR A 484 -4.11 16.59 -7.64
N TYR A 485 -5.08 16.12 -8.43
CA TYR A 485 -6.48 16.07 -8.03
C TYR A 485 -6.69 15.14 -6.82
N GLN A 486 -6.21 13.90 -6.89
CA GLN A 486 -6.40 12.90 -5.83
C GLN A 486 -5.80 13.36 -4.51
N ASN A 487 -4.55 13.80 -4.53
CA ASN A 487 -3.81 14.26 -3.34
C ASN A 487 -4.51 15.39 -2.58
N ASN A 488 -5.25 16.26 -3.28
CA ASN A 488 -5.92 17.39 -2.65
C ASN A 488 -7.41 17.11 -2.35
N LEU A 489 -8.10 16.34 -3.19
CA LEU A 489 -9.57 16.28 -3.17
C LEU A 489 -10.15 14.87 -2.93
N SER A 490 -9.39 13.80 -3.15
CA SER A 490 -9.90 12.41 -3.03
C SER A 490 -9.17 11.57 -2.00
N ASP A 491 -7.96 11.94 -1.60
CA ASP A 491 -7.14 11.15 -0.68
C ASP A 491 -7.71 11.10 0.75
N GLY A 492 -8.55 12.06 1.16
CA GLY A 492 -9.15 12.09 2.52
C GLY A 492 -10.03 10.86 2.78
N PRO A 493 -11.12 10.68 2.03
CA PRO A 493 -11.95 9.47 2.09
C PRO A 493 -11.15 8.19 1.88
N ARG A 494 -10.12 8.23 1.03
CA ARG A 494 -9.27 7.07 0.80
C ARG A 494 -8.39 6.71 2.00
N GLN A 495 -7.93 7.70 2.77
CA GLN A 495 -7.24 7.45 4.04
C GLN A 495 -8.22 6.92 5.09
N ASP A 496 -9.42 7.48 5.15
CA ASP A 496 -10.48 7.00 6.04
C ASP A 496 -10.85 5.53 5.75
N SER A 497 -10.81 5.11 4.49
CA SER A 497 -11.07 3.72 4.11
C SER A 497 -9.98 2.74 4.58
N TYR A 498 -8.70 3.14 4.54
CA TYR A 498 -7.61 2.41 5.18
C TYR A 498 -7.82 2.27 6.69
N ASP A 499 -8.16 3.39 7.35
CA ASP A 499 -8.32 3.40 8.79
C ASP A 499 -9.52 2.54 9.25
N LEU A 500 -10.56 2.41 8.41
CA LEU A 500 -11.71 1.56 8.66
C LEU A 500 -11.42 0.06 8.45
N ILE A 501 -10.80 -0.33 7.32
CA ILE A 501 -10.54 -1.76 7.00
C ILE A 501 -9.49 -2.37 7.93
N LEU A 502 -8.54 -1.56 8.41
CA LEU A 502 -7.46 -1.98 9.30
C LEU A 502 -7.83 -1.91 10.78
N GLY A 503 -8.98 -1.30 11.10
CA GLY A 503 -9.49 -1.20 12.48
C GLY A 503 -8.84 -0.10 13.31
N ASN A 504 -8.16 0.86 12.68
CA ASN A 504 -7.66 2.07 13.35
C ASN A 504 -8.83 2.95 13.83
N PHE A 505 -9.93 2.95 13.09
CA PHE A 505 -11.20 3.55 13.50
C PHE A 505 -12.29 2.49 13.65
N ARG A 506 -12.95 2.46 14.81
CA ARG A 506 -14.01 1.51 15.16
C ARG A 506 -15.32 2.29 15.38
N PRO A 507 -16.21 2.39 14.37
CA PRO A 507 -17.35 3.29 14.45
C PRO A 507 -18.30 2.98 15.62
N TYR A 508 -18.40 1.72 16.02
CA TYR A 508 -19.23 1.28 17.15
C TYR A 508 -18.71 1.70 18.55
N MET A 509 -17.43 2.08 18.67
CA MET A 509 -16.83 2.54 19.94
C MET A 509 -16.63 4.05 19.99
N THR A 510 -16.24 4.64 18.86
CA THR A 510 -15.61 5.96 18.86
C THR A 510 -16.58 7.11 18.53
N SER A 511 -17.68 6.88 17.80
CA SER A 511 -18.53 7.97 17.32
C SER A 511 -19.81 8.18 18.14
N ILE A 512 -19.76 9.12 19.11
CA ILE A 512 -20.97 9.71 19.72
C ILE A 512 -21.57 10.77 18.77
N GLN A 513 -20.73 11.44 17.97
CA GLN A 513 -21.14 12.41 16.96
C GLN A 513 -20.71 11.98 15.55
N SER A 514 -21.53 12.30 14.54
CA SER A 514 -21.21 12.02 13.14
C SER A 514 -19.95 12.80 12.69
N PRO A 515 -18.95 12.12 12.08
CA PRO A 515 -17.72 12.73 11.59
C PRO A 515 -17.86 13.35 10.19
N PHE A 516 -18.92 13.02 9.45
CA PHE A 516 -19.05 13.37 8.03
C PHE A 516 -19.48 14.82 7.72
N PRO A 517 -20.36 15.45 8.51
CA PRO A 517 -20.82 16.82 8.26
C PRO A 517 -19.66 17.81 8.19
N ASP A 518 -19.73 18.72 7.22
CA ASP A 518 -18.78 19.81 7.14
C ASP A 518 -19.07 20.86 8.22
N ARG A 519 -18.17 20.96 9.20
CA ARG A 519 -18.25 21.91 10.31
C ARG A 519 -17.41 23.16 10.09
N ARG A 520 -16.86 23.38 8.88
CA ARG A 520 -16.12 24.60 8.55
C ARG A 520 -17.05 25.82 8.54
N PRO A 521 -16.56 27.03 8.84
CA PRO A 521 -17.35 28.25 8.70
C PRO A 521 -18.01 28.42 7.32
N LEU A 522 -19.25 28.92 7.29
CA LEU A 522 -20.06 29.03 6.07
C LEU A 522 -19.36 29.75 4.90
N TYR A 523 -18.58 30.80 5.19
CA TYR A 523 -17.85 31.55 4.15
C TYR A 523 -16.79 30.70 3.42
N ILE A 524 -16.26 29.67 4.08
CA ILE A 524 -15.36 28.68 3.44
C ILE A 524 -16.19 27.71 2.60
N GLN A 525 -17.32 27.24 3.13
CA GLN A 525 -18.18 26.27 2.43
C GLN A 525 -18.77 26.85 1.13
N PHE A 526 -19.18 28.12 1.13
CA PHE A 526 -19.81 28.76 -0.03
C PHE A 526 -18.84 29.12 -1.16
N MET A 527 -17.53 29.17 -0.91
CA MET A 527 -16.59 29.69 -1.90
C MET A 527 -16.50 28.86 -3.20
N PRO A 528 -16.51 27.51 -3.18
CA PRO A 528 -16.57 26.72 -4.41
C PRO A 528 -17.84 27.00 -5.23
N THR A 529 -18.98 27.24 -4.57
CA THR A 529 -20.23 27.61 -5.25
C THR A 529 -20.12 28.98 -5.93
N VAL A 530 -19.45 29.95 -5.30
CA VAL A 530 -19.18 31.27 -5.91
C VAL A 530 -18.31 31.12 -7.16
N ILE A 531 -17.27 30.29 -7.11
CA ILE A 531 -16.40 30.01 -8.27
C ILE A 531 -17.21 29.35 -9.40
N TYR A 532 -18.03 28.36 -9.07
CA TYR A 532 -18.87 27.69 -10.06
C TYR A 532 -19.87 28.64 -10.73
N ALA A 533 -20.52 29.51 -9.95
CA ALA A 533 -21.41 30.53 -10.47
C ALA A 533 -20.68 31.51 -11.40
N ALA A 534 -19.50 32.00 -11.00
CA ALA A 534 -18.68 32.89 -11.83
C ALA A 534 -18.24 32.22 -13.14
N LEU A 535 -17.82 30.95 -13.11
CA LEU A 535 -17.47 30.18 -14.31
C LEU A 535 -18.68 29.96 -15.22
N THR A 536 -19.85 29.72 -14.65
CA THR A 536 -21.10 29.55 -15.40
C THR A 536 -21.49 30.84 -16.12
N VAL A 537 -21.40 31.99 -15.44
CA VAL A 537 -21.64 33.30 -16.06
C VAL A 537 -20.62 33.58 -17.17
N LEU A 538 -19.33 33.32 -16.94
CA LEU A 538 -18.28 33.47 -17.97
C LEU A 538 -18.58 32.60 -19.19
N GLY A 539 -18.86 31.31 -18.99
CA GLY A 539 -19.21 30.39 -20.06
C GLY A 539 -20.46 30.82 -20.81
N ALA A 540 -21.52 31.20 -20.09
CA ALA A 540 -22.76 31.69 -20.69
C ALA A 540 -22.56 32.94 -21.54
N THR A 541 -21.74 33.91 -21.07
CA THR A 541 -21.43 35.12 -21.85
C THR A 541 -20.63 34.85 -23.12
N ILE A 542 -19.80 33.80 -23.15
CA ILE A 542 -19.04 33.40 -24.33
C ILE A 542 -19.92 32.62 -25.33
N VAL A 543 -20.75 31.69 -24.83
CA VAL A 543 -21.51 30.75 -25.67
C VAL A 543 -22.84 31.34 -26.14
N PHE A 544 -23.50 32.16 -25.30
CA PHE A 544 -24.81 32.74 -25.56
C PHE A 544 -24.81 34.27 -25.37
N PRO A 545 -23.97 35.03 -26.09
CA PRO A 545 -24.00 36.48 -26.00
C PRO A 545 -25.32 37.01 -26.58
N LYS A 546 -25.96 37.94 -25.87
CA LYS A 546 -27.09 38.69 -26.45
C LYS A 546 -26.51 39.71 -27.44
N ASP A 547 -26.87 39.59 -28.71
CA ASP A 547 -26.33 40.37 -29.84
C ASP A 547 -24.87 40.00 -30.18
N HIS A 548 -23.90 40.79 -29.71
CA HIS A 548 -22.47 40.57 -29.92
C HIS A 548 -21.73 40.47 -28.59
N PHE A 549 -20.66 39.67 -28.54
CA PHE A 549 -19.83 39.53 -27.34
C PHE A 549 -19.33 40.86 -26.79
N THR A 550 -19.00 41.81 -27.68
CA THR A 550 -18.50 43.15 -27.35
C THR A 550 -19.57 44.13 -26.89
N SER A 551 -20.85 43.72 -26.83
CA SER A 551 -21.91 44.55 -26.25
C SER A 551 -21.58 44.92 -24.80
N SER A 552 -21.80 46.18 -24.43
CA SER A 552 -21.47 46.72 -23.10
C SER A 552 -22.02 45.87 -21.95
N LYS A 553 -23.23 45.30 -22.11
CA LYS A 553 -23.85 44.40 -21.13
C LYS A 553 -23.12 43.06 -20.99
N ASN A 554 -22.77 42.41 -22.11
CA ASN A 554 -22.04 41.15 -22.09
C ASN A 554 -20.62 41.35 -21.53
N LEU A 555 -19.97 42.45 -21.89
CA LEU A 555 -18.64 42.80 -21.40
C LEU A 555 -18.64 43.08 -19.90
N THR A 556 -19.66 43.76 -19.37
CA THR A 556 -19.78 44.00 -17.92
C THR A 556 -20.04 42.71 -17.13
N PHE A 557 -20.90 41.80 -17.63
CA PHE A 557 -21.08 40.48 -17.02
C PHE A 557 -19.79 39.65 -17.08
N PHE A 558 -19.09 39.65 -18.21
CA PHE A 558 -17.82 38.94 -18.37
C PHE A 558 -16.75 39.48 -17.41
N LEU A 559 -16.54 40.81 -17.38
CA LEU A 559 -15.54 41.43 -16.52
C LEU A 559 -15.86 41.26 -15.03
N SER A 560 -17.12 41.43 -14.63
CA SER A 560 -17.52 41.22 -13.23
C SER A 560 -17.32 39.76 -12.80
N ALA A 561 -17.72 38.80 -13.63
CA ALA A 561 -17.49 37.38 -13.36
C ALA A 561 -15.99 37.02 -13.33
N ALA A 562 -15.18 37.61 -14.22
CA ALA A 562 -13.72 37.44 -14.22
C ALA A 562 -13.09 38.01 -12.95
N ILE A 563 -13.52 39.19 -12.48
CA ILE A 563 -13.02 39.79 -11.23
C ILE A 563 -13.41 38.92 -10.03
N ILE A 564 -14.67 38.47 -9.96
CA ILE A 564 -15.14 37.56 -8.89
C ILE A 564 -14.31 36.28 -8.89
N LEU A 565 -14.06 35.70 -10.07
CA LEU A 565 -13.24 34.49 -10.21
C LEU A 565 -11.80 34.71 -9.71
N ILE A 566 -11.17 35.84 -10.06
CA ILE A 566 -9.81 36.17 -9.61
C ILE A 566 -9.77 36.35 -8.09
N VAL A 567 -10.72 37.07 -7.50
CA VAL A 567 -10.80 37.29 -6.04
C VAL A 567 -11.05 35.97 -5.32
N ALA A 568 -12.00 35.15 -5.78
CA ALA A 568 -12.31 33.86 -5.20
C ALA A 568 -11.13 32.87 -5.33
N ALA A 569 -10.44 32.84 -6.47
CA ALA A 569 -9.24 32.02 -6.67
C ALA A 569 -8.09 32.45 -5.74
N ARG A 570 -7.87 33.76 -5.56
CA ARG A 570 -6.88 34.27 -4.60
C ARG A 570 -7.24 33.87 -3.16
N PHE A 571 -8.50 33.99 -2.78
CA PHE A 571 -8.98 33.57 -1.46
C PHE A 571 -8.77 32.07 -1.21
N LEU A 572 -9.07 31.25 -2.23
CA LEU A 572 -8.91 29.80 -2.18
C LEU A 572 -7.43 29.39 -2.05
N ILE A 573 -6.52 30.02 -2.79
CA ILE A 573 -5.07 29.75 -2.67
C ILE A 573 -4.53 30.19 -1.30
N GLN A 574 -4.98 31.33 -0.77
CA GLN A 574 -4.57 31.80 0.56
C GLN A 574 -5.06 30.88 1.68
N ASN A 575 -6.29 30.37 1.56
CA ASN A 575 -6.90 29.45 2.52
C ASN A 575 -6.83 27.99 2.07
N GLY A 576 -5.85 27.62 1.23
CA GLY A 576 -5.84 26.34 0.54
C GLY A 576 -5.89 25.13 1.47
N LEU A 577 -5.32 25.25 2.68
CA LEU A 577 -5.41 24.24 3.74
C LEU A 577 -6.86 23.86 4.08
N GLN A 578 -7.80 24.79 4.00
CA GLN A 578 -9.21 24.53 4.32
C GLN A 578 -9.94 23.76 3.23
N TYR A 579 -9.43 23.75 2.00
CA TYR A 579 -10.07 23.16 0.83
C TYR A 579 -9.48 21.83 0.41
N VAL A 580 -8.43 21.38 1.11
CA VAL A 580 -7.96 20.00 1.02
C VAL A 580 -9.00 19.10 1.71
N ASN A 581 -9.33 17.98 1.07
CA ASN A 581 -10.19 16.96 1.64
C ASN A 581 -9.38 16.11 2.62
N TRP A 582 -9.35 16.56 3.89
CA TRP A 582 -8.66 15.87 4.98
C TRP A 582 -9.41 14.61 5.42
N PRO A 583 -8.70 13.57 5.90
CA PRO A 583 -9.34 12.44 6.56
C PRO A 583 -10.14 12.89 7.77
N LYS A 584 -11.27 12.24 8.02
CA LYS A 584 -12.24 12.61 9.05
C LYS A 584 -12.26 11.63 10.23
N LEU A 585 -11.72 10.41 10.06
CA LEU A 585 -11.83 9.35 11.07
C LEU A 585 -10.68 9.35 12.07
N VAL A 586 -9.44 9.50 11.59
CA VAL A 586 -8.24 9.46 12.42
C VAL A 586 -7.38 10.69 12.13
N ASP A 587 -6.87 11.32 13.19
CA ASP A 587 -5.98 12.48 13.08
C ASP A 587 -4.64 12.07 12.42
N VAL A 588 -4.12 12.95 11.57
CA VAL A 588 -2.83 12.79 10.87
C VAL A 588 -1.63 13.26 11.71
N GLY A 589 -1.87 13.98 12.81
CA GLY A 589 -0.90 14.46 13.80
C GLY A 589 -0.23 15.79 13.46
N PHE A 590 -0.09 16.11 12.17
CA PHE A 590 0.59 17.33 11.68
C PHE A 590 -0.38 18.45 11.24
N VAL A 591 -1.68 18.18 11.15
CA VAL A 591 -2.75 19.17 10.96
C VAL A 591 -3.85 18.89 11.98
N VAL A 592 -4.27 19.93 12.71
CA VAL A 592 -5.30 19.82 13.75
C VAL A 592 -6.52 20.66 13.37
N ALA A 593 -7.72 20.14 13.64
CA ALA A 593 -8.96 20.90 13.51
C ALA A 593 -9.19 21.77 14.77
N GLN A 594 -8.86 23.05 14.70
CA GLN A 594 -9.05 23.99 15.80
C GLN A 594 -10.50 24.54 15.81
N GLN A 595 -11.12 24.57 16.98
CA GLN A 595 -12.42 25.21 17.15
C GLN A 595 -12.26 26.73 17.09
N THR A 596 -13.07 27.38 16.25
CA THR A 596 -13.15 28.84 16.18
C THR A 596 -14.28 29.31 17.10
N HIS A 597 -13.97 30.26 17.97
CA HIS A 597 -14.92 30.84 18.90
C HIS A 597 -15.19 32.32 18.56
N ASN A 598 -16.41 32.79 18.81
CA ASN A 598 -16.74 34.22 18.77
C ASN A 598 -16.09 34.96 19.95
N LYS A 599 -16.16 36.31 19.95
CA LYS A 599 -15.75 37.15 21.10
C LYS A 599 -16.48 36.77 22.40
N GLU A 600 -17.66 36.17 22.28
CA GLU A 600 -18.50 35.65 23.37
C GLU A 600 -18.26 34.15 23.69
N LYS A 601 -17.19 33.55 23.15
CA LYS A 601 -16.81 32.13 23.29
C LYS A 601 -17.75 31.10 22.64
N GLU A 602 -18.78 31.51 21.91
CA GLU A 602 -19.65 30.59 21.16
C GLU A 602 -18.93 29.90 19.99
N PHE A 603 -19.25 28.62 19.75
CA PHE A 603 -18.67 27.80 18.68
C PHE A 603 -19.12 28.28 17.29
N LYS A 604 -18.17 28.61 16.41
CA LYS A 604 -18.42 29.11 15.04
C LYS A 604 -18.08 28.12 13.93
N GLY A 605 -17.33 27.06 14.25
CA GLY A 605 -16.91 26.04 13.31
C GLY A 605 -15.47 25.57 13.52
N LEU A 606 -15.03 24.61 12.71
CA LEU A 606 -13.68 24.06 12.70
C LEU A 606 -12.82 24.69 11.61
N LYS A 607 -11.55 24.97 11.93
CA LYS A 607 -10.55 25.42 10.98
C LYS A 607 -9.30 24.54 11.08
N TYR A 608 -8.82 24.03 9.96
CA TYR A 608 -7.58 23.25 9.93
C TYR A 608 -6.37 24.16 10.10
N VAL A 609 -5.44 23.81 10.99
CA VAL A 609 -4.20 24.57 11.25
C VAL A 609 -3.04 23.59 11.38
N PRO A 610 -1.83 23.91 10.90
CA PRO A 610 -0.64 23.08 11.16
C PRO A 610 -0.45 22.87 12.67
N SER A 611 -0.09 21.66 13.06
CA SER A 611 0.22 21.31 14.44
C SER A 611 1.45 22.07 14.93
N SER A 612 1.45 22.50 16.19
CA SER A 612 2.61 23.13 16.82
C SER A 612 3.80 22.18 16.99
N LYS A 613 3.56 20.87 16.99
CA LYS A 613 4.61 19.84 17.09
C LYS A 613 5.52 19.77 15.85
N PHE A 614 5.11 20.40 14.75
CA PHE A 614 5.79 20.35 13.47
C PHE A 614 6.21 21.74 13.03
N VAL A 615 7.50 21.91 12.77
CA VAL A 615 8.09 23.19 12.35
C VAL A 615 8.48 23.14 10.89
N LYS A 616 8.30 24.26 10.19
CA LYS A 616 8.83 24.42 8.85
C LYS A 616 10.35 24.54 8.94
N PRO A 617 11.12 23.71 8.22
CA PRO A 617 12.57 23.82 8.26
C PRO A 617 12.98 25.22 7.79
N ASN A 618 13.92 25.82 8.51
CA ASN A 618 14.59 27.06 8.09
C ASN A 618 15.44 26.74 6.87
N VAL A 619 14.82 26.68 5.69
CA VAL A 619 15.56 26.73 4.44
C VAL A 619 16.06 28.16 4.38
N GLY A 620 17.29 28.38 4.85
CA GLY A 620 17.93 29.67 4.76
C GLY A 620 17.71 30.22 3.36
N LYS A 621 17.15 31.43 3.27
CA LYS A 621 17.33 32.24 2.06
C LYS A 621 18.84 32.22 1.85
N LYS A 622 19.32 31.58 0.78
CA LYS A 622 20.69 31.77 0.37
C LYS A 622 20.82 33.28 0.09
N ASP A 623 21.55 33.97 0.95
CA ASP A 623 22.22 35.22 0.60
C ASP A 623 23.18 34.96 -0.58
#